data_AF-A0A561U0L1-F1
#
_entry.id   AF-A0A561U0L1-F1
#
_cell.length_a   1.000
_cell.length_b   1.000
_cell.length_c   1.000
_cell.angle_alpha   90.00
_cell.angle_beta   90.00
_cell.angle_gamma   90.00
#
_symmetry.space_group_name_H-M   'P 1'
#
loop_
_entity.id
_entity.type
_entity.pdbx_description
1 polymer ?
#
loop_
_entity_poly.entity_id
_entity_poly.type
_entity_poly.pdbx_seq_one_letter_code
_entity_poly.pdbx_strand_id
1 'polypeptide(L)' 'MPRRIDYQVATPGLAGRATEAVVERAPSYDQRWSDHAPVTVTYDL' A
#
# COMPACT_ATOMS: atom_id res chain seq x y z
N MET A 1 18.20 -0.06 -0.71
CA MET A 1 16.84 0.50 -0.61
C MET A 1 15.84 -0.61 -0.97
N PRO A 2 14.76 -0.84 -0.20
CA PRO A 2 13.78 -1.87 -0.54
C PRO A 2 13.17 -1.56 -1.92
N ARG A 3 12.99 -2.59 -2.75
CA ARG A 3 12.33 -2.45 -4.05
C ARG A 3 10.84 -2.15 -3.83
N ARG A 4 10.30 -1.14 -4.51
CA ARG A 4 8.86 -0.85 -4.57
C ARG A 4 8.36 -1.22 -5.95
N ILE A 5 7.67 -2.36 -6.06
CA ILE A 5 7.17 -2.90 -7.33
C ILE A 5 5.67 -3.16 -7.33
N ASP A 6 5.03 -3.08 -6.17
CA ASP A 6 3.57 -3.16 -6.03
C ASP A 6 2.97 -1.75 -6.02
N TYR A 7 1.89 -1.58 -6.78
CA TYR A 7 1.23 -0.29 -6.97
C TYR A 7 -0.29 -0.45 -6.94
N GLN A 8 -0.94 0.52 -6.31
CA GLN A 8 -2.35 0.79 -6.50
C GLN A 8 -2.45 2.02 -7.42
N VAL A 9 -3.19 1.89 -8.53
CA VAL A 9 -3.36 2.95 -9.52
C VAL A 9 -4.84 3.21 -9.73
N ALA A 10 -5.25 4.47 -9.65
CA ALA A 10 -6.64 4.89 -9.75
C ALA A 10 -6.85 5.95 -10.84
N THR A 11 -8.06 6.02 -11.40
CA THR A 11 -8.47 7.10 -12.30
C THR A 11 -8.57 8.43 -11.53
N PRO A 12 -8.51 9.60 -12.20
CA PRO A 12 -8.50 10.89 -11.51
C PRO A 12 -9.66 11.12 -10.53
N GLY A 13 -10.86 10.66 -10.88
CA GLY A 13 -12.05 10.80 -10.03
C GLY A 13 -11.94 10.00 -8.72
N LEU A 14 -11.43 8.77 -8.79
CA LEU A 14 -11.22 7.94 -7.60
C LEU A 14 -9.98 8.38 -6.82
N ALA A 15 -8.91 8.78 -7.50
CA ALA A 15 -7.70 9.31 -6.86
C ALA A 15 -7.99 10.55 -6.01
N GLY A 16 -8.90 11.42 -6.44
CA GLY A 16 -9.35 12.57 -5.66
C GLY A 16 -10.10 12.22 -4.36
N ARG A 17 -10.48 10.95 -4.17
CA ARG A 17 -11.11 10.43 -2.95
C ARG A 17 -10.15 9.68 -2.04
N ALA A 18 -8.89 9.50 -2.42
CA ALA A 18 -7.92 8.80 -1.60
C ALA A 18 -7.58 9.63 -0.35
N THR A 19 -7.77 9.07 0.84
CA THR A 19 -7.50 9.72 2.12
C THR A 19 -6.20 9.24 2.76
N GLU A 20 -5.77 8.02 2.45
CA GLU A 20 -4.57 7.42 3.03
C GLU A 20 -3.95 6.40 2.07
N ALA A 21 -2.62 6.28 2.06
CA ALA A 21 -1.89 5.23 1.37
C ALA A 21 -0.75 4.72 2.25
N VAL A 22 -0.75 3.42 2.56
CA VAL A 22 0.22 2.78 3.47
C VAL A 22 0.81 1.55 2.82
N VAL A 23 2.09 1.30 3.12
CA VAL A 23 2.73 0.00 2.89
C VAL A 23 2.82 -0.71 4.23
N GLU A 24 2.04 -1.78 4.42
CA GLU A 24 1.86 -2.47 5.70
C GLU A 24 3.04 -3.41 5.98
N ARG A 25 4.22 -2.83 6.23
CA ARG A 25 5.41 -3.59 6.55
C ARG A 25 5.28 -4.22 7.93
N ALA A 26 5.58 -5.51 8.01
CA ALA A 26 5.75 -6.17 9.29
C ALA A 26 6.79 -5.43 10.17
N PRO A 27 6.59 -5.33 11.49
CA PRO A 27 7.51 -4.65 12.40
C PRO A 27 8.93 -5.25 12.39
N SER A 28 9.04 -6.55 12.15
CA SER A 28 10.31 -7.28 12.06
C SER A 28 10.26 -8.33 10.94
N TYR A 29 11.43 -8.90 10.60
CA TYR A 29 11.56 -9.83 9.49
C TYR A 29 10.88 -11.18 9.75
N ASP A 30 11.01 -11.69 10.97
CA ASP A 30 10.41 -12.94 11.45
C ASP A 30 8.88 -12.90 11.55
N GLN A 31 8.30 -11.69 11.61
CA GLN A 31 6.84 -11.49 11.60
C GLN A 31 6.25 -11.37 10.19
N ARG A 32 7.05 -11.54 9.13
CA ARG A 32 6.55 -11.52 7.76
C ARG A 32 5.85 -12.81 7.40
N TRP A 33 4.70 -12.68 6.76
CA TRP A 33 4.00 -13.80 6.12
C TRP A 33 4.33 -13.92 4.61
N SER A 34 4.90 -12.85 4.02
CA SER A 34 5.27 -12.75 2.60
C SER A 34 6.58 -11.97 2.43
N ASP A 35 7.24 -12.18 1.30
CA ASP A 35 8.38 -11.40 0.84
C ASP A 35 7.99 -9.98 0.35
N HIS A 36 6.70 -9.77 0.09
CA HIS A 36 6.09 -8.47 -0.19
C HIS A 36 5.31 -7.95 1.03
N ALA A 37 5.09 -6.64 1.08
CA ALA A 37 4.20 -6.00 2.05
C ALA A 37 2.94 -5.48 1.32
N PRO A 38 1.74 -5.61 1.91
CA PRO A 38 0.52 -5.06 1.33
C PRO A 38 0.64 -3.56 1.06
N VAL A 39 0.05 -3.12 -0.04
CA VAL A 39 -0.16 -1.70 -0.36
C VAL A 39 -1.66 -1.43 -0.19
N THR A 40 -2.00 -0.64 0.82
CA THR A 40 -3.39 -0.31 1.17
C THR A 40 -3.65 1.15 0.83
N VAL A 41 -4.77 1.44 0.18
CA VAL A 41 -5.26 2.80 -0.06
C VAL A 41 -6.69 2.90 0.43
N THR A 42 -6.96 3.89 1.27
CA THR A 42 -8.31 4.19 1.79
C THR A 42 -8.95 5.27 0.94
N TYR A 43 -10.23 5.10 0.61
CA TYR A 43 -11.02 6.07 -0.16
C TYR A 43 -12.25 6.52 0.62
N ASP A 44 -12.55 7.81 0.55
CA ASP A 44 -13.78 8.41 1.07
C ASP A 44 -14.85 8.48 -0.03
N LEU A 45 -15.81 7.55 0.00
CA LEU A 45 -16.85 7.36 -1.02
C LEU A 45 -18.25 7.69 -0.51
#